data_AF-A0A9D6WPH2-F1
#
_entry.id   AF-A0A9D6WPH2-F1
#
_cell.length_a   1.000
_cell.length_b   1.000
_cell.length_c   1.000
_cell.angle_alpha   90.00
_cell.angle_beta   90.00
_cell.angle_gamma   90.00
#
_symmetry.space_group_name_H-M   'P 1'
#
loop_
_entity.id
_entity.type
_entity.pdbx_description
1 polymer ?
#
loop_
_entity_poly.entity_id
_entity_poly.type
_entity_poly.pdbx_seq_one_letter_code
_entity_poly.pdbx_strand_id
1 'polypeptide(L)'
;MKRIVILSIVLLAVLALTLACQPTKVPTQPTPVPTAIAVFEPTSSFAAGAFPPPMPPIEQHNNAWLITDCLGCHDKDAGEAPTIKHKDLPEIYLNVNCRTCHVPKPAE
;
A
#
# COMPACT_ATOMS: atom_id res chain seq x y z
N MET A 1 40.85 10.53 -34.60
CA MET A 1 40.63 9.22 -33.95
C MET A 1 39.90 9.32 -32.60
N LYS A 2 40.41 10.05 -31.58
CA LYS A 2 39.78 10.14 -30.24
C LYS A 2 38.29 10.56 -30.22
N ARG A 3 37.89 11.51 -31.09
CA ARG A 3 36.49 11.99 -31.16
C ARG A 3 35.51 10.96 -31.72
N ILE A 4 35.97 10.07 -32.61
CA ILE A 4 35.14 9.03 -33.22
C ILE A 4 34.81 7.95 -32.16
N VAL A 5 35.78 7.58 -31.32
CA VAL A 5 35.61 6.59 -30.25
C VAL A 5 34.58 7.05 -29.21
N ILE A 6 34.60 8.33 -28.83
CA ILE A 6 33.65 8.89 -27.84
C ILE A 6 32.22 8.88 -28.39
N LEU A 7 32.03 9.27 -29.66
CA LEU A 7 30.70 9.23 -30.30
C LEU A 7 30.15 7.81 -30.37
N SER A 8 30.98 6.81 -30.68
CA SER A 8 30.55 5.42 -30.73
C SER A 8 30.10 4.88 -29.37
N ILE A 9 30.79 5.24 -28.28
CA ILE A 9 30.43 4.79 -26.92
C ILE A 9 29.10 5.42 -26.46
N VAL A 10 28.89 6.71 -26.72
CA VAL A 10 27.64 7.41 -26.36
C VAL A 10 26.46 6.82 -27.14
N LEU A 11 26.63 6.54 -28.43
CA LEU A 11 25.58 5.97 -29.26
C LEU A 11 25.20 4.55 -28.80
N LEU A 12 26.18 3.72 -28.44
CA LEU A 12 25.95 2.39 -27.87
C LEU A 12 25.22 2.44 -26.52
N ALA A 13 25.57 3.38 -25.65
CA ALA A 13 24.91 3.55 -24.35
C ALA A 13 23.44 3.98 -24.49
N VAL A 14 23.14 4.92 -25.41
CA VAL A 14 21.77 5.36 -25.69
C VAL A 14 20.94 4.21 -26.29
N LEU A 15 21.52 3.42 -27.19
CA LEU A 15 20.83 2.27 -27.78
C LEU A 15 20.55 1.17 -26.75
N ALA A 16 21.47 0.91 -25.81
CA ALA A 16 21.25 -0.05 -24.73
C ALA A 16 20.13 0.40 -23.77
N LEU A 17 20.01 1.70 -23.49
CA LEU A 17 18.98 2.25 -22.61
C LEU A 17 17.57 2.17 -23.23
N THR A 18 17.45 2.29 -24.55
CA THR A 18 16.14 2.16 -25.23
C THR A 18 15.66 0.72 -25.35
N LEU A 19 16.56 -0.27 -25.40
CA LEU A 19 16.19 -1.69 -25.42
C LEU A 19 15.68 -2.20 -24.06
N ALA A 20 16.07 -1.58 -22.94
CA ALA A 20 15.65 -2.00 -21.60
C ALA A 20 14.20 -1.62 -21.25
N CYS A 21 13.59 -0.69 -22.00
CA CYS A 21 12.21 -0.22 -21.78
C CYS A 21 11.23 -0.79 -22.81
N GLN A 22 11.33 -2.08 -23.15
CA GLN A 22 10.25 -2.69 -23.92
C GLN A 22 9.02 -2.91 -23.01
N PRO A 23 7.83 -2.45 -23.42
CA PRO A 23 6.61 -2.70 -22.67
C PRO A 23 6.38 -4.21 -22.62
N THR A 24 6.49 -4.79 -21.42
CA THR A 24 6.04 -6.16 -21.18
C THR A 24 4.56 -6.24 -21.54
N LYS A 25 4.24 -7.09 -22.51
CA LYS A 25 2.88 -7.44 -22.89
C LYS A 25 2.15 -7.90 -21.64
N VAL A 26 1.30 -7.02 -21.08
CA VAL A 26 0.48 -7.37 -19.92
C VAL A 26 -0.36 -8.58 -20.33
N PRO A 27 -0.26 -9.71 -19.62
CA PRO A 27 -1.11 -10.86 -19.89
C PRO A 27 -2.56 -10.39 -19.83
N THR A 28 -3.30 -10.61 -20.92
CA THR A 28 -4.73 -10.33 -20.98
C THR A 28 -5.38 -11.03 -19.79
N GLN A 29 -5.84 -10.25 -18.81
CA GLN A 29 -6.55 -10.79 -17.67
C GLN A 29 -7.79 -11.52 -18.23
N PRO A 30 -7.98 -12.81 -17.94
CA PRO A 30 -9.15 -13.53 -18.38
C PRO A 30 -10.39 -12.78 -17.87
N THR A 31 -11.32 -12.52 -18.79
CA THR A 31 -12.61 -11.92 -18.47
C THR A 31 -13.21 -12.69 -17.28
N PRO A 32 -13.60 -12.03 -16.19
CA PRO A 32 -14.22 -12.71 -15.07
C PRO A 32 -15.47 -13.41 -15.60
N VAL A 33 -15.46 -14.74 -15.57
CA VAL A 33 -16.68 -15.54 -15.76
C VAL A 33 -17.66 -15.04 -14.69
N PRO A 34 -18.90 -14.65 -15.05
CA PRO A 34 -19.91 -14.30 -14.07
C PRO A 34 -20.13 -15.53 -13.19
N THR A 35 -19.40 -15.56 -12.08
CA THR A 35 -19.55 -16.56 -11.05
C THR A 35 -20.92 -16.26 -10.48
N ALA A 36 -21.84 -17.22 -10.61
CA ALA A 36 -23.11 -17.17 -9.92
C ALA A 36 -22.83 -16.69 -8.50
N ILE A 37 -23.43 -15.56 -8.12
CA ILE A 37 -23.24 -14.98 -6.79
C ILE A 37 -23.71 -16.07 -5.83
N ALA A 38 -22.76 -16.81 -5.27
CA ALA A 38 -23.06 -17.73 -4.20
C ALA A 38 -23.66 -16.84 -3.12
N VAL A 39 -24.93 -17.09 -2.81
CA VAL A 39 -25.59 -16.47 -1.66
C VAL A 39 -24.81 -16.97 -0.45
N PHE A 40 -23.83 -16.16 -0.04
CA PHE A 40 -22.96 -16.46 1.08
C PHE A 40 -23.78 -16.14 2.31
N GLU A 41 -24.55 -17.13 2.79
CA GLU A 41 -25.12 -17.08 4.12
C GLU A 41 -23.95 -16.89 5.09
N PRO A 42 -23.88 -15.77 5.85
CA PRO A 42 -22.79 -15.55 6.80
C PRO A 42 -22.94 -16.55 7.94
N THR A 43 -22.39 -17.75 7.75
CA THR A 43 -22.46 -18.87 8.69
C THR A 43 -21.61 -18.66 9.94
N SER A 44 -20.80 -17.60 9.99
CA SER A 44 -20.03 -17.21 11.15
C SER A 44 -19.90 -15.70 11.26
N SER A 45 -20.15 -15.18 12.45
CA SER A 45 -19.72 -13.83 12.80
C SER A 45 -18.20 -13.82 12.89
N PHE A 46 -17.55 -12.78 12.37
CA PHE A 46 -16.13 -12.57 12.64
C PHE A 46 -15.89 -12.45 14.14
N ALA A 47 -14.73 -12.89 14.61
CA ALA A 47 -14.33 -12.67 16.00
C ALA A 47 -14.36 -11.16 16.34
N ALA A 48 -14.65 -10.83 17.59
CA ALA A 48 -14.54 -9.44 18.05
C ALA A 48 -13.10 -8.95 17.81
N GLY A 49 -12.96 -7.80 17.14
CA GLY A 49 -11.64 -7.26 16.79
C GLY A 49 -10.94 -7.96 15.62
N ALA A 50 -11.64 -8.81 14.86
CA ALA A 50 -11.10 -9.38 13.61
C ALA A 50 -10.75 -8.32 12.56
N PHE A 51 -11.35 -7.13 12.69
CA PHE A 51 -11.01 -5.96 11.89
C PHE A 51 -10.42 -4.86 12.76
N PRO A 52 -9.41 -4.15 12.25
CA PRO A 52 -8.91 -2.95 12.90
C PRO A 52 -10.02 -1.88 13.00
N PRO A 53 -9.98 -1.01 14.02
CA PRO A 53 -10.92 0.10 14.12
C PRO A 53 -10.78 1.05 12.91
N PRO A 54 -11.91 1.56 12.37
CA PRO A 54 -11.87 2.54 11.30
C PRO A 54 -11.32 3.88 11.81
N MET A 55 -10.69 4.65 10.93
CA MET A 55 -10.20 5.98 11.26
C MET A 55 -11.35 6.98 11.23
N PRO A 56 -11.50 7.84 12.26
CA PRO A 56 -12.47 8.94 12.20
C PRO A 56 -12.06 9.94 11.11
N PRO A 57 -13.04 10.59 10.45
CA PRO A 57 -12.80 11.50 9.32
C PRO A 57 -12.35 12.88 9.81
N ILE A 58 -11.19 12.96 10.47
CA ILE A 58 -10.55 14.22 10.89
C ILE A 58 -9.45 14.61 9.90
N GLU A 59 -9.21 15.90 9.76
CA GLU A 59 -8.25 16.45 8.78
C GLU A 59 -6.85 15.85 8.92
N GLN A 60 -6.41 15.59 10.16
CA GLN A 60 -5.11 15.01 10.48
C GLN A 60 -4.92 13.62 9.84
N HIS A 61 -5.97 12.81 9.74
CA HIS A 61 -5.91 11.48 9.11
C HIS A 61 -5.89 11.53 7.57
N ASN A 62 -6.42 12.59 6.97
CA ASN A 62 -6.46 12.73 5.51
C ASN A 62 -5.07 13.00 4.91
N ASN A 63 -4.21 13.64 5.71
CA ASN A 63 -2.86 14.05 5.31
C ASN A 63 -1.75 13.16 5.87
N ALA A 64 -2.07 12.23 6.77
CA ALA A 64 -1.12 11.24 7.27
C ALA A 64 -0.94 10.12 6.24
N TRP A 65 0.24 10.03 5.61
CA TRP A 65 0.54 9.01 4.59
C TRP A 65 1.74 8.15 4.95
N LEU A 66 2.56 8.56 5.91
CA LEU A 66 3.69 7.79 6.42
C LEU A 66 3.35 7.22 7.81
N ILE A 67 4.01 6.12 8.19
CA ILE A 67 3.84 5.55 9.53
C ILE A 67 4.20 6.57 10.62
N THR A 68 5.21 7.40 10.36
CA THR A 68 5.66 8.47 11.26
C THR A 68 4.61 9.55 11.49
N ASP A 69 3.76 9.84 10.49
CA ASP A 69 2.69 10.83 10.63
C ASP A 69 1.67 10.39 11.67
N CYS A 70 1.36 9.08 11.69
CA CYS A 70 0.45 8.48 12.66
C CYS A 70 1.09 8.36 14.04
N LEU A 71 2.36 7.94 14.10
CA LEU A 71 3.08 7.74 15.37
C LEU A 71 3.25 9.04 16.17
N GLY A 72 3.26 10.20 15.50
CA GLY A 72 3.32 11.50 16.16
C GLY A 72 2.21 11.76 17.19
N CYS A 73 1.07 11.06 17.09
CA CYS A 73 -0.02 11.13 18.08
C CYS A 73 -0.31 9.77 18.75
N HIS A 74 -0.09 8.66 18.04
CA HIS A 74 -0.50 7.33 18.47
C HIS A 74 0.59 6.50 19.17
N ASP A 75 1.80 7.06 19.31
CA ASP A 75 2.83 6.51 20.20
C ASP A 75 2.42 6.68 21.68
N LYS A 76 3.03 5.90 22.56
CA LYS A 76 2.63 5.70 23.96
C LYS A 76 2.55 6.99 24.79
N ASP A 77 3.24 8.05 24.37
CA ASP A 77 3.42 9.28 25.15
C ASP A 77 2.99 10.55 24.39
N ALA A 78 2.28 10.41 23.27
CA ALA A 78 2.08 11.49 22.30
C ALA A 78 0.78 12.33 22.46
N GLY A 79 -0.04 12.06 23.47
CA GLY A 79 -1.20 12.90 23.81
C GLY A 79 -2.48 12.13 24.11
N GLU A 80 -3.61 12.63 23.62
CA GLU A 80 -4.95 12.08 23.88
C GLU A 80 -5.39 10.98 22.90
N ALA A 81 -4.62 10.76 21.84
CA ALA A 81 -4.97 9.74 20.85
C ALA A 81 -4.77 8.32 21.42
N PRO A 82 -5.58 7.33 21.00
CA PRO A 82 -5.42 5.96 21.48
C PRO A 82 -4.05 5.38 21.14
N THR A 83 -3.33 4.90 22.14
CA THR A 83 -2.05 4.21 21.94
C THR A 83 -2.21 2.95 21.10
N ILE A 84 -1.27 2.73 20.17
CA ILE A 84 -1.22 1.53 19.34
C ILE A 84 -1.06 0.27 20.20
N LYS A 85 -1.91 -0.73 19.92
CA LYS A 85 -1.87 -2.05 20.58
C LYS A 85 -1.85 -3.16 19.54
N HIS A 86 -0.76 -3.26 18.78
CA HIS A 86 -0.51 -4.35 17.82
C HIS A 86 0.03 -5.62 18.48
N LYS A 87 -0.47 -5.94 19.69
CA LYS A 87 0.03 -7.09 20.46
C LYS A 87 -0.18 -8.38 19.66
N ASP A 88 0.80 -9.27 19.70
CA ASP A 88 0.75 -10.60 19.09
C ASP A 88 0.67 -10.60 17.54
N LEU A 89 0.88 -9.44 16.89
CA LEU A 89 1.07 -9.37 15.44
C LEU A 89 2.53 -9.66 15.05
N PRO A 90 2.77 -10.36 13.93
CA PRO A 90 4.12 -10.54 13.41
C PRO A 90 4.82 -9.20 13.12
N GLU A 91 6.13 -9.14 13.31
CA GLU A 91 6.94 -7.91 13.19
C GLU A 91 6.78 -7.19 11.85
N ILE A 92 6.50 -7.92 10.77
CA ILE A 92 6.23 -7.32 9.47
C ILE A 92 5.06 -6.32 9.53
N TYR A 93 4.03 -6.59 10.34
CA TYR A 93 2.88 -5.71 10.53
C TYR A 93 3.19 -4.48 11.40
N LEU A 94 4.31 -4.44 12.12
CA LEU A 94 4.72 -3.26 12.88
C LEU A 94 5.36 -2.20 11.97
N ASN A 95 5.75 -2.59 10.75
CA ASN A 95 6.42 -1.73 9.78
C ASN A 95 5.54 -1.37 8.59
N VAL A 96 4.29 -1.85 8.53
CA VAL A 96 3.36 -1.49 7.45
C VAL A 96 2.71 -0.13 7.71
N ASN A 97 2.28 0.51 6.63
CA ASN A 97 1.49 1.73 6.70
C ASN A 97 0.16 1.46 7.43
N CYS A 98 -0.20 2.30 8.41
CA CYS A 98 -1.44 2.16 9.17
C CYS A 98 -2.68 2.10 8.25
N ARG A 99 -2.67 2.85 7.15
CA ARG A 99 -3.80 2.96 6.19
C ARG A 99 -3.98 1.72 5.33
N THR A 100 -3.04 0.77 5.37
CA THR A 100 -3.23 -0.56 4.75
C THR A 100 -4.32 -1.35 5.47
N CYS A 101 -4.51 -1.13 6.77
CA CYS A 101 -5.46 -1.86 7.60
C CYS A 101 -6.57 -0.95 8.14
N HIS A 102 -6.22 0.25 8.59
CA HIS A 102 -7.16 1.22 9.14
C HIS A 102 -7.72 2.10 8.03
N VAL A 103 -8.94 1.83 7.60
CA VAL A 103 -9.62 2.59 6.55
C VAL A 103 -10.46 3.73 7.16
N PRO A 104 -10.62 4.88 6.48
CA PRO A 104 -11.53 5.92 6.92
C PRO A 104 -12.96 5.40 7.05
N LYS A 105 -13.66 5.83 8.09
CA LYS A 105 -15.12 5.61 8.19
C LYS A 105 -15.81 6.35 7.03
N PRO A 106 -16.82 5.74 6.37
CA PRO A 106 -17.65 6.45 5.40
C PRO A 106 -18.29 7.70 6.02
N ALA A 107 -18.48 8.76 5.22
CA ALA A 107 -19.30 9.89 5.63
C ALA A 107 -20.74 9.40 5.88
N GLU A 108 -21.33 9.84 6.98
CA GLU A 108 -22.76 9.64 7.31
C GLU A 108 -23.64 10.64 6.57
#